data_AF-A0A078H8I9-F1
#
_entry.id   AF-A0A078H8I9-F1
#
_cell.length_a   1.000
_cell.length_b   1.000
_cell.length_c   1.000
_cell.angle_alpha   90.00
_cell.angle_beta   90.00
_cell.angle_gamma   90.00
#
_symmetry.space_group_name_H-M   'P 1'
#
loop_
_entity.id
_entity.type
_entity.pdbx_description
1 polymer ?
#
loop_
_entity_poly.entity_id
_entity_poly.type
_entity_poly.pdbx_seq_one_letter_code
_entity_poly.pdbx_strand_id
1 'polypeptide(L)'
;MLLYFLISCLSFFFLSKSFSLPPWASETKTLLSFHLSKNLLFTNTLHPTTKPDPSSSPLLDQMTILDLPDLALDRILDLLPPSGLSSMAMVCSSLRERCVSDHLWEKHLVNKWGKVLGPAAHREWKRYLSSSSRHLDSSPRNQTGNHPLGFDTIISCLRYISSVLRDGDRQRKALPVDSTMSFYISLETGRFWFPAQVYNRENGHVGFMLSCYDAELSYDTHTDTFQARYPPHGRRAVGVEKGVTWERLRAAPLEASPHHLHVSESLNQLKPGDHIEIQWRRNKEFPYGWWYGIVGHLESCDGDLNHCHCHLSETVVLEFNQYTVGSRWRRTMINKRDHREEGNEEDGFYGGIRKLSCKEEIAMWTRLWPSSNLE
;
A
#
# COMPACT_ATOMS: atom_id res chain seq x y z
N MET A 1 29.50 34.36 24.01
CA MET A 1 28.30 33.54 23.73
C MET A 1 28.08 33.31 22.23
N LEU A 2 28.25 34.30 21.34
CA LEU A 2 28.14 34.07 19.88
C LEU A 2 29.27 33.20 19.29
N LEU A 3 30.49 33.33 19.82
CA LEU A 3 31.66 32.58 19.32
C LEU A 3 31.59 31.08 19.63
N TYR A 4 31.02 30.71 20.78
CA TYR A 4 30.81 29.30 21.17
C TYR A 4 29.74 28.62 20.29
N PHE A 5 28.72 29.36 19.85
CA PHE A 5 27.69 28.87 18.93
C PHE A 5 28.27 28.60 17.52
N LEU A 6 29.11 29.51 17.02
CA LEU A 6 29.83 29.34 15.75
C LEU A 6 30.81 28.16 15.78
N ILE A 7 31.54 27.97 16.89
CA ILE A 7 32.48 26.85 17.05
C ILE A 7 31.72 25.50 17.16
N SER A 8 30.56 25.44 17.83
CA SER A 8 29.76 24.21 17.89
C SER A 8 29.13 23.82 16.54
N CYS A 9 28.73 24.81 15.72
CA CYS A 9 28.14 24.57 14.41
C CYS A 9 29.17 24.11 13.36
N LEU A 10 30.42 24.58 13.45
CA LEU A 10 31.49 24.17 12.53
C LEU A 10 31.95 22.73 12.78
N SER A 11 31.93 22.23 14.02
CA SER A 11 32.19 20.81 14.33
C SER A 11 31.13 19.85 13.77
N PHE A 12 29.89 20.33 13.57
CA PHE A 12 28.81 19.52 12.99
C PHE A 12 28.97 19.32 11.47
N PHE A 13 29.50 20.33 10.77
CA PHE A 13 29.75 20.27 9.32
C PHE A 13 30.91 19.34 8.94
N PHE A 14 31.89 19.13 9.83
CA PHE A 14 32.99 18.18 9.58
C PHE A 14 32.62 16.72 9.90
N LEU A 15 31.65 16.46 10.79
CA LEU A 15 31.18 15.09 11.08
C LEU A 15 30.12 14.58 10.08
N SER A 16 29.40 15.46 9.39
CA SER A 16 28.35 15.05 8.43
C SER A 16 28.89 14.58 7.08
N LYS A 17 30.20 14.71 6.82
CA LYS A 17 30.84 14.23 5.58
C LYS A 17 31.17 12.73 5.58
N SER A 18 30.94 12.02 6.69
CA SER A 18 31.31 10.60 6.84
C SER A 18 30.18 9.58 6.64
N PHE A 19 28.97 9.99 6.28
CA PHE A 19 27.88 9.05 5.97
C PHE A 19 27.35 9.27 4.55
N SER A 20 27.79 8.42 3.63
CA SER A 20 27.20 8.28 2.30
C SER A 20 25.80 7.66 2.43
N LEU A 21 24.77 8.48 2.24
CA LEU A 21 23.37 8.03 2.09
C LEU A 21 23.05 7.76 0.60
N PRO A 22 22.13 6.82 0.31
CA PRO A 22 21.82 6.38 -1.06
C PRO A 22 21.08 7.43 -1.92
N PRO A 23 21.17 7.35 -3.26
CA PRO A 23 20.93 8.47 -4.18
C PRO A 23 19.46 8.88 -4.39
N TRP A 24 18.50 8.20 -3.77
CA TRP A 24 17.08 8.51 -3.94
C TRP A 24 16.52 9.51 -2.91
N ALA A 25 17.34 9.92 -1.93
CA ALA A 25 16.94 10.79 -0.83
C ALA A 25 17.29 12.29 -1.04
N SER A 26 17.92 12.67 -2.16
CA SER A 26 18.48 14.02 -2.34
C SER A 26 17.73 14.94 -3.30
N GLU A 27 16.67 14.50 -3.96
CA GLU A 27 15.86 15.39 -4.79
C GLU A 27 14.56 15.75 -4.08
N THR A 28 14.36 17.05 -3.81
CA THR A 28 13.16 17.75 -3.30
C THR A 28 13.07 18.17 -1.82
N LYS A 29 14.09 17.99 -0.98
CA LYS A 29 14.03 18.48 0.42
C LYS A 29 15.10 19.49 0.79
N THR A 30 14.92 20.71 0.29
CA THR A 30 15.41 21.99 0.86
C THR A 30 15.06 23.04 -0.18
N LEU A 31 13.92 23.73 -0.08
CA LEU A 31 13.93 25.17 0.24
C LEU A 31 12.55 25.74 0.63
N LEU A 32 11.50 24.93 0.83
CA LEU A 32 10.15 25.42 1.17
C LEU A 32 9.57 24.88 2.50
N SER A 33 10.30 24.01 3.21
CA SER A 33 9.76 23.28 4.37
C SER A 33 9.93 23.93 5.75
N PHE A 34 10.47 25.15 5.87
CA PHE A 34 10.71 25.76 7.19
C PHE A 34 10.09 27.14 7.45
N HIS A 35 9.34 27.72 6.51
CA HIS A 35 8.72 29.04 6.72
C HIS A 35 7.18 29.09 6.67
N LEU A 36 6.48 28.02 6.29
CA LEU A 36 5.02 28.01 6.32
C LEU A 36 4.41 27.54 7.65
N SER A 37 5.13 26.75 8.47
CA SER A 37 4.53 26.15 9.68
C SER A 37 4.40 27.10 10.86
N LYS A 38 5.11 28.23 10.88
CA LYS A 38 5.09 29.17 12.02
C LYS A 38 4.23 30.41 11.81
N ASN A 39 3.82 30.75 10.58
CA ASN A 39 3.12 32.00 10.30
C ASN A 39 1.61 31.85 9.98
N LEU A 40 1.05 30.63 10.01
CA LEU A 40 -0.38 30.40 9.68
C LEU A 40 -1.29 30.16 10.90
N LEU A 41 -0.78 30.33 12.12
CA LEU A 41 -1.56 30.23 13.37
C LEU A 41 -2.07 31.57 13.91
N PHE A 42 -1.89 32.68 13.18
CA PHE A 42 -2.39 34.00 13.58
C PHE A 42 -3.19 34.67 12.47
N THR A 43 -4.42 34.23 12.24
CA THR A 43 -5.46 35.11 11.66
C THR A 43 -6.82 34.73 12.25
N ASN A 44 -7.06 35.15 13.50
CA ASN A 44 -8.41 35.30 14.00
C ASN A 44 -8.91 36.71 13.65
N THR A 45 -10.09 36.77 13.04
CA THR A 45 -11.02 37.92 12.99
C THR A 45 -10.46 39.26 12.49
N LEU A 46 -10.75 39.58 11.24
CA LEU A 46 -10.86 40.97 10.79
C LEU A 46 -12.32 41.23 10.38
N HIS A 47 -13.08 41.85 11.29
CA HIS A 47 -14.30 42.56 10.94
C HIS A 47 -13.93 43.85 10.18
N PRO A 48 -14.67 44.25 9.14
CA PRO A 48 -14.40 45.49 8.44
C PRO A 48 -15.09 46.66 9.16
N THR A 49 -14.32 47.52 9.83
CA THR A 49 -14.80 48.85 10.21
C THR A 49 -13.67 49.87 10.13
N THR A 50 -13.49 50.53 8.97
CA THR A 50 -13.13 51.97 8.93
C THR A 50 -13.35 52.53 7.52
N LYS A 51 -13.89 53.76 7.44
CA LYS A 51 -14.07 54.56 6.22
C LYS A 51 -12.72 54.94 5.58
N PRO A 52 -12.62 55.15 4.26
CA PRO A 52 -11.37 55.51 3.61
C PRO A 52 -11.06 57.01 3.73
N ASP A 53 -9.80 57.31 4.01
CA ASP A 53 -9.19 58.64 3.99
C ASP A 53 -8.60 58.90 2.59
N PRO A 54 -8.85 60.05 1.92
CA PRO A 54 -8.45 60.26 0.53
C PRO A 54 -7.07 60.93 0.46
N SER A 55 -6.01 60.23 0.86
CA SER A 55 -4.63 60.63 0.51
C SER A 55 -3.64 59.48 0.72
N SER A 56 -3.68 58.47 -0.15
CA SER A 56 -2.60 57.50 -0.28
C SER A 56 -2.20 57.34 -1.75
N SER A 57 -0.89 57.39 -1.96
CA SER A 57 -0.15 57.09 -3.19
C SER A 57 -0.67 55.86 -3.95
N PRO A 58 -0.46 55.75 -5.28
CA PRO A 58 -0.97 54.63 -6.06
C PRO A 58 -0.54 53.32 -5.40
N LEU A 59 -1.55 52.56 -4.95
CA LEU A 59 -1.38 51.23 -4.38
C LEU A 59 -0.48 50.45 -5.32
N LEU A 60 0.70 50.07 -4.82
CA LEU A 60 1.48 49.02 -5.43
C LEU A 60 0.55 47.82 -5.47
N ASP A 61 0.06 47.49 -6.67
CA ASP A 61 -0.91 46.43 -6.89
C ASP A 61 -0.26 45.14 -6.38
N GLN A 62 -0.62 44.73 -5.16
CA GLN A 62 -0.01 43.60 -4.48
C GLN A 62 -0.51 42.35 -5.18
N MET A 63 0.25 41.91 -6.18
CA MET A 63 -0.02 40.67 -6.88
C MET A 63 -0.02 39.52 -5.87
N THR A 64 -1.18 38.88 -5.73
CA THR A 64 -1.39 37.73 -4.86
C THR A 64 -1.13 36.44 -5.63
N ILE A 65 -0.97 35.33 -4.91
CA ILE A 65 -0.83 34.00 -5.52
C ILE A 65 -2.05 33.61 -6.38
N LEU A 66 -3.23 34.17 -6.08
CA LEU A 66 -4.46 33.93 -6.84
C LEU A 66 -4.50 34.71 -8.16
N ASP A 67 -3.63 35.71 -8.33
CA ASP A 67 -3.50 36.49 -9.56
C ASP A 67 -2.56 35.82 -10.59
N LEU A 68 -1.99 34.66 -10.24
CA LEU A 68 -1.23 33.84 -11.17
C LEU A 68 -2.14 33.21 -12.23
N PRO A 69 -1.66 33.02 -13.47
CA PRO A 69 -2.38 32.24 -14.47
C PRO A 69 -2.72 30.83 -13.96
N ASP A 70 -3.90 30.32 -14.32
CA ASP A 70 -4.42 29.04 -13.83
C ASP A 70 -3.41 27.90 -13.94
N LEU A 71 -2.75 27.78 -15.09
CA LEU A 71 -1.76 26.73 -15.32
C LEU A 71 -0.55 26.87 -14.38
N ALA A 72 -0.10 28.08 -14.08
CA ALA A 72 1.02 28.30 -13.16
C ALA A 72 0.62 27.93 -11.73
N LEU A 73 -0.57 28.33 -11.31
CA LEU A 73 -1.11 27.97 -9.99
C LEU A 73 -1.29 26.46 -9.85
N ASP A 74 -1.89 25.79 -10.84
CA ASP A 74 -2.06 24.33 -10.85
C ASP A 74 -0.72 23.60 -10.76
N ARG A 75 0.31 24.09 -11.48
CA ARG A 75 1.66 23.51 -11.40
C ARG A 75 2.28 23.68 -10.02
N ILE A 76 2.07 24.81 -9.36
CA ILE A 76 2.52 25.01 -7.97
C ILE A 76 1.83 24.01 -7.05
N LEU A 77 0.51 23.82 -7.20
CA LEU A 77 -0.26 22.88 -6.38
C LEU A 77 0.16 21.42 -6.64
N ASP A 78 0.41 21.00 -7.89
CA ASP A 78 0.86 19.63 -8.25
C ASP A 78 2.25 19.25 -7.68
N LEU A 79 3.01 20.24 -7.22
CA LEU A 79 4.31 20.03 -6.56
C LEU A 79 4.18 19.90 -5.04
N LEU A 80 3.03 20.25 -4.46
CA LEU A 80 2.83 20.16 -3.02
C LEU A 80 2.66 18.71 -2.57
N PRO A 81 3.18 18.34 -1.39
CA PRO A 81 2.80 17.06 -0.78
C PRO A 81 1.32 17.12 -0.33
N PRO A 82 0.70 15.95 -0.01
CA PRO A 82 -0.68 15.89 0.47
C PRO A 82 -0.99 16.81 1.67
N SER A 83 -0.03 16.98 2.58
CA SER A 83 -0.15 17.92 3.71
C SER A 83 -0.10 19.40 3.28
N GLY A 84 0.65 19.71 2.22
CA GLY A 84 0.70 21.03 1.61
C GLY A 84 -0.60 21.38 0.90
N LEU A 85 -1.14 20.45 0.09
CA LEU A 85 -2.47 20.57 -0.53
C LEU A 85 -3.55 20.80 0.53
N SER A 86 -3.50 20.01 1.60
CA SER A 86 -4.38 20.16 2.75
C SER A 86 -4.28 21.54 3.40
N SER A 87 -3.06 22.00 3.64
CA SER A 87 -2.83 23.32 4.24
C SER A 87 -3.35 24.45 3.35
N MET A 88 -3.09 24.38 2.03
CA MET A 88 -3.57 25.36 1.05
C MET A 88 -5.10 25.37 0.96
N ALA A 89 -5.76 24.22 1.06
CA ALA A 89 -7.22 24.14 1.10
C ALA A 89 -7.86 24.89 2.28
N MET A 90 -7.10 25.20 3.34
CA MET A 90 -7.61 25.93 4.50
C MET A 90 -7.45 27.45 4.39
N VAL A 91 -6.67 27.95 3.43
CA VAL A 91 -6.33 29.38 3.32
C VAL A 91 -7.51 30.22 2.84
N CYS A 92 -8.20 29.81 1.78
CA CYS A 92 -9.38 30.50 1.25
C CYS A 92 -10.26 29.54 0.44
N SER A 93 -11.48 29.97 0.08
CA SER A 93 -12.42 29.13 -0.70
C SER A 93 -11.90 28.76 -2.09
N SER A 94 -11.22 29.68 -2.78
CA SER A 94 -10.67 29.42 -4.12
C SER A 94 -9.59 28.34 -4.10
N LEU A 95 -8.64 28.41 -3.15
CA LEU A 95 -7.61 27.37 -2.99
C LEU A 95 -8.22 26.05 -2.50
N ARG A 96 -9.25 26.09 -1.67
CA ARG A 96 -10.00 24.89 -1.25
C ARG A 96 -10.54 24.11 -2.44
N GLU A 97 -11.24 24.78 -3.35
CA GLU A 97 -11.83 24.13 -4.52
C GLU A 97 -10.78 23.50 -5.44
N ARG A 98 -9.62 24.16 -5.60
CA ARG A 98 -8.52 23.62 -6.41
C ARG A 98 -7.81 22.45 -5.72
N CYS A 99 -7.43 22.59 -4.46
CA CYS A 99 -6.61 21.62 -3.73
C CYS A 99 -7.31 20.28 -3.45
N VAL A 100 -8.63 20.19 -3.64
CA VAL A 100 -9.41 18.94 -3.52
C VAL A 100 -9.63 18.24 -4.86
N SER A 101 -9.13 18.80 -5.97
CA SER A 101 -9.31 18.25 -7.32
C SER A 101 -8.55 16.94 -7.49
N ASP A 102 -9.21 15.94 -8.08
CA ASP A 102 -8.68 14.57 -8.15
C ASP A 102 -7.32 14.45 -8.83
N HIS A 103 -7.07 15.22 -9.90
CA HIS A 103 -5.80 15.18 -10.63
C HIS A 103 -4.57 15.49 -9.77
N LEU A 104 -4.71 16.33 -8.72
CA LEU A 104 -3.63 16.62 -7.78
C LEU A 104 -3.34 15.43 -6.85
N TRP A 105 -4.35 14.60 -6.58
CA TRP A 105 -4.27 13.47 -5.66
C TRP A 105 -3.98 12.14 -6.35
N GLU A 106 -4.35 11.97 -7.62
CA GLU A 106 -4.12 10.76 -8.42
C GLU A 106 -2.64 10.36 -8.43
N LYS A 107 -1.75 11.33 -8.68
CA LYS A 107 -0.30 11.13 -8.66
C LYS A 107 0.18 10.65 -7.30
N HIS A 108 -0.31 11.24 -6.20
CA HIS A 108 0.05 10.81 -4.85
C HIS A 108 -0.47 9.41 -4.53
N LEU A 109 -1.71 9.10 -4.93
CA LEU A 109 -2.32 7.80 -4.74
C LEU A 109 -1.53 6.72 -5.49
N VAL A 110 -1.25 6.91 -6.78
CA VAL A 110 -0.51 5.94 -7.59
C VAL A 110 0.91 5.75 -7.07
N ASN A 111 1.62 6.84 -6.74
CA ASN A 111 3.02 6.76 -6.33
C ASN A 111 3.20 6.04 -4.98
N LYS A 112 2.33 6.30 -3.99
CA LYS A 112 2.44 5.67 -2.67
C LYS A 112 1.73 4.31 -2.62
N TRP A 113 0.53 4.22 -3.17
CA TRP A 113 -0.39 3.11 -2.95
C TRP A 113 -0.53 2.17 -4.15
N GLY A 114 -0.08 2.56 -5.34
CA GLY A 114 -0.30 1.82 -6.58
C GLY A 114 0.25 0.39 -6.61
N LYS A 115 1.25 0.06 -5.76
CA LYS A 115 1.79 -1.30 -5.65
C LYS A 115 0.89 -2.27 -4.87
N VAL A 116 0.08 -1.74 -3.96
CA VAL A 116 -0.76 -2.54 -3.03
C VAL A 116 -2.24 -2.45 -3.36
N LEU A 117 -2.68 -1.36 -4.01
CA LEU A 117 -4.05 -1.20 -4.47
C LEU A 117 -4.27 -1.92 -5.80
N GLY A 118 -4.91 -3.07 -5.73
CA GLY A 118 -5.40 -3.78 -6.91
C GLY A 118 -6.85 -3.44 -7.26
N PRO A 119 -7.39 -4.00 -8.37
CA PRO A 119 -8.80 -3.87 -8.75
C PRO A 119 -9.77 -4.24 -7.62
N ALA A 120 -9.43 -5.24 -6.81
CA ALA A 120 -10.22 -5.65 -5.64
C ALA A 120 -10.36 -4.52 -4.60
N ALA A 121 -9.27 -3.78 -4.32
CA ALA A 121 -9.28 -2.66 -3.38
C ALA A 121 -10.13 -1.50 -3.88
N HIS A 122 -10.07 -1.18 -5.18
CA HIS A 122 -10.91 -0.16 -5.79
C HIS A 122 -12.40 -0.52 -5.77
N ARG A 123 -12.76 -1.79 -5.99
CA ARG A 123 -14.15 -2.25 -5.82
C ARG A 123 -14.60 -2.16 -4.37
N GLU A 124 -13.75 -2.55 -3.44
CA GLU A 124 -14.08 -2.47 -2.01
C GLU A 124 -14.28 -1.02 -1.58
N TRP A 125 -13.49 -0.09 -2.11
CA TRP A 125 -13.71 1.33 -1.89
C TRP A 125 -15.10 1.77 -2.36
N LYS A 126 -15.50 1.42 -3.58
CA LYS A 126 -16.85 1.73 -4.09
C LYS A 126 -17.97 1.15 -3.22
N ARG A 127 -17.79 -0.06 -2.67
CA ARG A 127 -18.72 -0.68 -1.71
C ARG A 127 -18.76 0.08 -0.39
N TYR A 128 -17.59 0.43 0.13
CA TYR A 128 -17.44 1.20 1.37
C TYR A 128 -18.16 2.55 1.28
N LEU A 129 -18.11 3.23 0.13
CA LEU A 129 -18.87 4.47 -0.09
C LEU A 129 -20.38 4.23 -0.08
N SER A 130 -20.83 3.15 -0.72
CA SER A 130 -22.24 2.75 -0.82
C SER A 130 -22.84 2.31 0.53
N SER A 131 -22.02 1.78 1.43
CA SER A 131 -22.41 1.35 2.78
C SER A 131 -22.26 2.47 3.82
N SER A 132 -21.20 3.29 3.71
CA SER A 132 -20.95 4.43 4.60
C SER A 132 -22.01 5.53 4.48
N SER A 133 -22.71 5.63 3.35
CA SER A 133 -23.91 6.47 3.22
C SER A 133 -25.05 6.08 4.19
N ARG A 134 -24.94 4.95 4.91
CA ARG A 134 -25.98 4.44 5.83
C ARG A 134 -25.55 4.24 7.29
N HIS A 135 -24.25 4.26 7.65
CA HIS A 135 -23.78 3.91 9.01
C HIS A 135 -22.41 4.51 9.40
N LEU A 136 -22.32 5.82 9.65
CA LEU A 136 -21.06 6.49 10.04
C LEU A 136 -20.95 6.88 11.53
N ASP A 137 -21.62 6.15 12.44
CA ASP A 137 -21.57 6.43 13.88
C ASP A 137 -20.64 5.54 14.72
N SER A 138 -19.87 4.63 14.11
CA SER A 138 -18.95 3.74 14.86
C SER A 138 -17.50 3.93 14.45
N SER A 139 -16.89 5.03 14.89
CA SER A 139 -15.42 5.10 15.00
C SER A 139 -14.93 4.09 16.05
N PRO A 140 -13.87 3.29 15.79
CA PRO A 140 -13.15 2.61 16.85
C PRO A 140 -12.41 3.66 17.68
N ARG A 141 -13.02 4.06 18.79
CA ARG A 141 -12.36 4.75 19.89
C ARG A 141 -11.37 3.75 20.52
N ASN A 142 -10.08 3.95 20.27
CA ASN A 142 -8.97 3.78 21.22
C ASN A 142 -7.62 3.64 20.49
N GLN A 143 -6.74 4.61 20.71
CA GLN A 143 -5.36 4.42 21.20
C GLN A 143 -4.72 5.79 21.38
N THR A 144 -4.91 6.35 22.58
CA THR A 144 -4.09 7.43 23.12
C THR A 144 -2.76 6.84 23.57
N GLY A 145 -1.73 7.01 22.76
CA GLY A 145 -0.35 6.97 23.22
C GLY A 145 0.30 8.33 23.00
N ASN A 146 1.24 8.70 23.87
CA ASN A 146 2.06 9.90 23.68
C ASN A 146 2.99 9.66 22.48
N HIS A 147 2.86 10.48 21.43
CA HIS A 147 3.49 10.22 20.13
C HIS A 147 4.15 11.48 19.51
N PRO A 148 5.01 11.31 18.49
CA PRO A 148 5.93 12.34 18.01
C PRO A 148 5.24 13.45 17.21
N LEU A 149 5.58 14.71 17.55
CA LEU A 149 4.98 15.98 17.11
C LEU A 149 4.84 16.24 15.58
N GLY A 150 5.37 15.38 14.71
CA GLY A 150 5.43 15.65 13.25
C GLY A 150 4.28 15.05 12.43
N PHE A 151 3.89 13.80 12.70
CA PHE A 151 2.87 13.09 11.92
C PHE A 151 1.44 13.42 12.38
N ASP A 152 1.28 13.75 13.67
CA ASP A 152 0.00 14.16 14.26
C ASP A 152 -0.59 15.38 13.55
N THR A 153 0.25 16.34 13.14
CA THR A 153 -0.20 17.53 12.40
C THR A 153 -0.75 17.18 11.03
N ILE A 154 -0.11 16.27 10.28
CA ILE A 154 -0.53 15.88 8.93
C ILE A 154 -1.88 15.16 8.99
N ILE A 155 -2.01 14.18 9.88
CA ILE A 155 -3.24 13.40 10.06
C ILE A 155 -4.37 14.30 10.57
N SER A 156 -4.07 15.19 11.52
CA SER A 156 -5.04 16.17 12.03
C SER A 156 -5.55 17.08 10.91
N CYS A 157 -4.67 17.63 10.08
CA CYS A 157 -5.06 18.45 8.92
C CYS A 157 -5.92 17.66 7.93
N LEU A 158 -5.53 16.43 7.57
CA LEU A 158 -6.29 15.58 6.65
C LEU A 158 -7.67 15.21 7.22
N ARG A 159 -7.74 14.87 8.52
CA ARG A 159 -9.00 14.57 9.22
C ARG A 159 -9.90 15.80 9.32
N TYR A 160 -9.33 16.95 9.65
CA TYR A 160 -10.06 18.22 9.77
C TYR A 160 -10.64 18.62 8.42
N ILE A 161 -9.87 18.53 7.33
CA ILE A 161 -10.38 18.84 5.99
C ILE A 161 -11.44 17.85 5.58
N SER A 162 -11.24 16.55 5.80
CA SER A 162 -12.27 15.54 5.59
C SER A 162 -13.56 15.87 6.37
N SER A 163 -13.47 16.39 7.61
CA SER A 163 -14.64 16.83 8.37
C SER A 163 -15.25 18.13 7.84
N VAL A 164 -14.46 19.14 7.48
CA VAL A 164 -14.97 20.43 6.95
C VAL A 164 -15.67 20.23 5.60
N LEU A 165 -15.19 19.30 4.80
CA LEU A 165 -15.82 18.91 3.54
C LEU A 165 -17.11 18.11 3.74
N ARG A 166 -17.26 17.45 4.90
CA ARG A 166 -18.47 16.73 5.30
C ARG A 166 -19.52 17.63 5.97
N ASP A 167 -19.09 18.62 6.76
CA ASP A 167 -19.94 19.49 7.57
C ASP A 167 -20.52 20.69 6.77
N GLY A 168 -20.21 20.77 5.47
CA GLY A 168 -20.77 21.78 4.54
C GLY A 168 -22.25 21.59 4.19
N ASP A 169 -22.98 20.72 4.89
CA ASP A 169 -24.39 20.45 4.65
C ASP A 169 -25.30 21.48 5.32
N ARG A 170 -25.42 22.65 4.68
CA ARG A 170 -26.73 23.31 4.54
C ARG A 170 -26.96 23.98 3.20
N GLN A 171 -25.94 24.27 2.37
CA GLN A 171 -26.21 24.91 1.07
C GLN A 171 -25.09 24.95 0.02
N ARG A 172 -23.98 24.22 0.18
CA ARG A 172 -22.90 24.21 -0.83
C ARG A 172 -22.53 22.77 -1.18
N LYS A 173 -22.51 22.48 -2.48
CA LYS A 173 -22.28 21.16 -3.10
C LYS A 173 -21.24 20.36 -2.29
N ALA A 174 -21.70 19.35 -1.55
CA ALA A 174 -20.82 18.40 -0.88
C ALA A 174 -19.86 17.82 -1.94
N LEU A 175 -18.55 17.81 -1.65
CA LEU A 175 -17.61 17.16 -2.56
C LEU A 175 -18.02 15.71 -2.78
N PRO A 176 -17.81 15.16 -3.98
CA PRO A 176 -18.15 13.77 -4.25
C PRO A 176 -17.47 12.89 -3.20
N VAL A 177 -18.27 12.14 -2.46
CA VAL A 177 -17.82 11.13 -1.49
C VAL A 177 -16.93 10.07 -2.18
N ASP A 178 -16.91 10.05 -3.52
CA ASP A 178 -16.10 9.23 -4.41
C ASP A 178 -14.83 9.91 -4.98
N SER A 179 -14.33 10.99 -4.35
CA SER A 179 -13.10 11.65 -4.83
C SER A 179 -11.83 10.86 -4.50
N THR A 180 -10.81 10.98 -5.37
CA THR A 180 -9.47 10.39 -5.18
C THR A 180 -8.83 10.89 -3.89
N MET A 181 -9.03 12.16 -3.55
CA MET A 181 -8.58 12.70 -2.26
C MET A 181 -9.21 11.96 -1.08
N SER A 182 -10.53 11.73 -1.11
CA SER A 182 -11.23 11.03 -0.03
C SER A 182 -10.71 9.61 0.15
N PHE A 183 -10.39 8.95 -0.97
CA PHE A 183 -9.77 7.63 -0.95
C PHE A 183 -8.37 7.66 -0.32
N TYR A 184 -7.50 8.57 -0.78
CA TYR A 184 -6.16 8.76 -0.23
C TYR A 184 -6.18 9.04 1.28
N ILE A 185 -7.02 9.98 1.73
CA ILE A 185 -7.15 10.31 3.15
C ILE A 185 -7.64 9.11 3.97
N SER A 186 -8.59 8.33 3.44
CA SER A 186 -9.13 7.16 4.14
C SER A 186 -8.08 6.05 4.32
N LEU A 187 -7.16 5.92 3.37
CA LEU A 187 -5.99 5.05 3.46
C LEU A 187 -4.97 5.57 4.47
N GLU A 188 -4.53 6.83 4.36
CA GLU A 188 -3.54 7.43 5.27
C GLU A 188 -3.98 7.41 6.74
N THR A 189 -5.28 7.58 6.98
CA THR A 189 -5.84 7.62 8.33
C THR A 189 -6.14 6.24 8.92
N GLY A 190 -5.93 5.16 8.16
CA GLY A 190 -6.26 3.79 8.55
C GLY A 190 -7.75 3.50 8.67
N ARG A 191 -8.62 4.42 8.22
CA ARG A 191 -10.08 4.30 8.31
C ARG A 191 -10.63 3.24 7.35
N PHE A 192 -10.01 3.12 6.18
CA PHE A 192 -10.43 2.17 5.17
C PHE A 192 -9.60 0.88 5.27
N TRP A 193 -10.29 -0.24 5.40
CA TRP A 193 -9.72 -1.58 5.30
C TRP A 193 -9.86 -2.05 3.85
N PHE A 194 -8.79 -2.55 3.24
CA PHE A 194 -8.81 -2.94 1.84
C PHE A 194 -8.18 -4.32 1.59
N PRO A 195 -8.69 -5.09 0.61
CA PRO A 195 -8.14 -6.40 0.28
C PRO A 195 -6.79 -6.27 -0.44
N ALA A 196 -5.83 -7.06 0.04
CA ALA A 196 -4.51 -7.25 -0.58
C ALA A 196 -3.92 -8.60 -0.14
N GLN A 197 -2.70 -8.90 -0.58
CA GLN A 197 -1.98 -10.10 -0.15
C GLN A 197 -0.74 -9.76 0.64
N VAL A 198 -0.45 -10.61 1.63
CA VAL A 198 0.73 -10.51 2.49
C VAL A 198 1.64 -11.72 2.26
N TYR A 199 2.90 -11.44 1.94
CA TYR A 199 3.96 -12.43 1.79
C TYR A 199 4.47 -12.94 3.15
N ASN A 200 4.95 -14.18 3.13
CA ASN A 200 5.50 -14.92 4.26
C ASN A 200 4.58 -14.84 5.46
N ARG A 201 3.50 -15.62 5.42
CA ARG A 201 2.55 -15.75 6.54
C ARG A 201 3.30 -15.95 7.87
N GLU A 202 2.81 -15.29 8.92
CA GLU A 202 3.39 -15.38 10.28
C GLU A 202 4.87 -15.01 10.30
N ASN A 203 5.23 -13.99 9.51
CA ASN A 203 6.60 -13.48 9.34
C ASN A 203 7.62 -14.55 8.88
N GLY A 204 7.17 -15.53 8.10
CA GLY A 204 8.05 -16.57 7.55
C GLY A 204 8.49 -17.60 8.57
N HIS A 205 7.64 -17.91 9.57
CA HIS A 205 7.82 -19.12 10.36
C HIS A 205 7.98 -20.33 9.42
N VAL A 206 8.84 -21.29 9.78
CA VAL A 206 9.39 -22.35 8.91
C VAL A 206 8.36 -23.00 7.97
N GLY A 207 7.15 -23.30 8.44
CA GLY A 207 6.08 -23.92 7.63
C GLY A 207 5.36 -23.00 6.60
N PHE A 208 5.64 -21.70 6.61
CA PHE A 208 4.95 -20.69 5.81
C PHE A 208 5.89 -19.84 4.95
N MET A 209 7.16 -20.22 4.85
CA MET A 209 8.10 -19.52 3.98
C MET A 209 7.72 -19.67 2.51
N LEU A 210 7.96 -18.62 1.74
CA LEU A 210 7.59 -18.55 0.32
C LEU A 210 6.09 -18.79 0.08
N SER A 211 5.27 -18.32 1.02
CA SER A 211 3.81 -18.31 0.89
C SER A 211 3.26 -16.90 0.92
N CYS A 212 2.02 -16.72 0.46
CA CYS A 212 1.25 -15.51 0.72
C CYS A 212 -0.23 -15.83 0.96
N TYR A 213 -0.93 -14.92 1.63
CA TYR A 213 -2.33 -15.09 1.98
C TYR A 213 -3.12 -13.80 1.74
N ASP A 214 -4.41 -13.94 1.47
CA ASP A 214 -5.33 -12.81 1.34
C ASP A 214 -5.67 -12.23 2.71
N ALA A 215 -5.65 -10.90 2.80
CA ALA A 215 -5.94 -10.16 4.02
C ALA A 215 -6.68 -8.85 3.73
N GLU A 216 -7.41 -8.37 4.73
CA GLU A 216 -7.81 -6.97 4.78
C GLU A 216 -6.73 -6.16 5.50
N LEU A 217 -6.25 -5.10 4.87
CA LEU A 217 -5.18 -4.25 5.38
C LEU A 217 -5.72 -2.92 5.87
N SER A 218 -5.19 -2.44 6.99
CA SER A 218 -5.33 -1.06 7.45
C SER A 218 -3.96 -0.50 7.77
N TYR A 219 -3.70 0.69 7.25
CA TYR A 219 -2.42 1.38 7.42
C TYR A 219 -2.36 2.16 8.71
N ASP A 220 -1.22 2.07 9.39
CA ASP A 220 -0.84 2.92 10.50
C ASP A 220 0.31 3.83 10.09
N THR A 221 -0.03 5.07 9.79
CA THR A 221 0.91 6.13 9.41
C THR A 221 1.93 6.49 10.50
N HIS A 222 1.72 6.14 11.78
CA HIS A 222 2.69 6.48 12.83
C HIS A 222 3.89 5.53 12.81
N THR A 223 3.61 4.26 12.52
CA THR A 223 4.63 3.21 12.44
C THR A 223 5.10 2.97 11.01
N ASP A 224 4.40 3.52 10.01
CA ASP A 224 4.56 3.23 8.59
C ASP A 224 4.42 1.73 8.29
N THR A 225 3.47 1.09 8.97
CA THR A 225 3.18 -0.34 8.83
C THR A 225 1.68 -0.61 8.70
N PHE A 226 1.33 -1.88 8.53
CA PHE A 226 -0.03 -2.33 8.36
C PHE A 226 -0.45 -3.30 9.46
N GLN A 227 -1.75 -3.26 9.76
CA GLN A 227 -2.47 -4.35 10.39
C GLN A 227 -3.12 -5.17 9.28
N ALA A 228 -2.85 -6.48 9.27
CA ALA A 228 -3.44 -7.42 8.34
C ALA A 228 -4.43 -8.32 9.09
N ARG A 229 -5.71 -8.25 8.72
CA ARG A 229 -6.76 -9.13 9.22
C ARG A 229 -6.93 -10.29 8.27
N TYR A 230 -6.74 -11.50 8.81
CA TYR A 230 -7.13 -12.71 8.11
C TYR A 230 -8.66 -12.77 7.99
N PRO A 231 -9.19 -13.27 6.87
CA PRO A 231 -10.60 -13.62 6.78
C PRO A 231 -11.02 -14.51 7.96
N PRO A 232 -12.26 -14.40 8.47
CA PRO A 232 -12.74 -15.29 9.53
C PRO A 232 -12.83 -16.73 9.02
N HIS A 233 -12.44 -17.71 9.85
CA HIS A 233 -12.39 -19.13 9.49
C HIS A 233 -13.14 -19.98 10.51
N GLY A 234 -14.27 -20.56 10.10
CA GLY A 234 -15.09 -21.41 10.95
C GLY A 234 -15.45 -20.72 12.28
N ARG A 235 -15.06 -21.32 13.41
CA ARG A 235 -15.26 -20.77 14.77
C ARG A 235 -14.07 -19.97 15.31
N ARG A 236 -12.97 -19.84 14.56
CA ARG A 236 -11.77 -19.15 15.05
C ARG A 236 -11.93 -17.63 14.93
N ALA A 237 -11.44 -16.92 15.94
CA ALA A 237 -11.40 -15.47 15.92
C ALA A 237 -10.55 -14.96 14.74
N VAL A 238 -10.87 -13.75 14.27
CA VAL A 238 -10.11 -13.04 13.23
C VAL A 238 -8.66 -12.90 13.71
N GLY A 239 -7.73 -13.56 13.01
CA GLY A 239 -6.30 -13.40 13.25
C GLY A 239 -5.84 -12.02 12.77
N VAL A 240 -5.04 -11.33 13.58
CA VAL A 240 -4.49 -10.02 13.22
C VAL A 240 -2.97 -10.08 13.30
N GLU A 241 -2.31 -9.88 12.17
CA GLU A 241 -0.88 -9.64 12.12
C GLU A 241 -0.63 -8.12 12.17
N LYS A 242 0.25 -7.68 13.06
CA LYS A 242 0.60 -6.25 13.23
C LYS A 242 2.02 -6.01 12.75
N GLY A 243 2.31 -4.80 12.31
CA GLY A 243 3.66 -4.42 11.87
C GLY A 243 4.03 -4.99 10.52
N VAL A 244 3.04 -5.30 9.67
CA VAL A 244 3.31 -5.77 8.31
C VAL A 244 3.89 -4.61 7.49
N THR A 245 5.04 -4.82 6.88
CA THR A 245 5.78 -3.79 6.16
C THR A 245 5.42 -3.75 4.67
N TRP A 246 5.68 -2.62 4.00
CA TRP A 246 5.35 -2.40 2.59
C TRP A 246 5.93 -3.46 1.65
N GLU A 247 7.16 -3.91 1.90
CA GLU A 247 7.84 -4.93 1.11
C GLU A 247 7.20 -6.31 1.20
N ARG A 248 6.37 -6.57 2.22
CA ARG A 248 5.62 -7.82 2.35
C ARG A 248 4.25 -7.77 1.70
N LEU A 249 3.89 -6.67 1.03
CA LEU A 249 2.57 -6.50 0.45
C LEU A 249 2.59 -6.56 -1.08
N ARG A 250 1.51 -7.10 -1.64
CA ARG A 250 1.16 -6.91 -3.05
C ARG A 250 -0.35 -6.74 -3.21
N ALA A 251 -0.75 -6.14 -4.31
CA ALA A 251 -2.12 -6.24 -4.78
C ALA A 251 -2.52 -7.71 -4.97
N ALA A 252 -3.79 -8.04 -4.67
CA ALA A 252 -4.32 -9.37 -4.96
C ALA A 252 -4.26 -9.61 -6.49
N PRO A 253 -3.54 -10.65 -6.97
CA PRO A 253 -3.35 -10.89 -8.39
C PRO A 253 -4.62 -11.44 -9.07
N LEU A 254 -5.53 -12.01 -8.28
CA LEU A 254 -6.75 -12.65 -8.73
C LEU A 254 -7.95 -12.05 -8.00
N GLU A 255 -9.07 -11.98 -8.72
CA GLU A 255 -10.33 -11.46 -8.16
C GLU A 255 -11.20 -12.56 -7.54
N ALA A 256 -10.79 -13.82 -7.67
CA ALA A 256 -11.54 -14.97 -7.20
C ALA A 256 -11.61 -15.00 -5.67
N SER A 257 -12.68 -15.60 -5.15
CA SER A 257 -12.80 -15.88 -3.71
C SER A 257 -11.61 -16.72 -3.24
N PRO A 258 -11.03 -16.42 -2.06
CA PRO A 258 -9.91 -17.18 -1.52
C PRO A 258 -10.31 -18.62 -1.12
N HIS A 259 -11.60 -18.95 -1.14
CA HIS A 259 -12.12 -20.31 -0.91
C HIS A 259 -12.31 -21.11 -2.21
N HIS A 260 -12.19 -20.47 -3.37
CA HIS A 260 -12.37 -21.14 -4.65
C HIS A 260 -11.03 -21.61 -5.21
N LEU A 261 -11.05 -22.84 -5.74
CA LEU A 261 -9.92 -23.39 -6.46
C LEU A 261 -9.69 -22.57 -7.73
N HIS A 262 -8.46 -22.10 -7.93
CA HIS A 262 -8.09 -21.39 -9.15
C HIS A 262 -7.98 -22.37 -10.32
N VAL A 263 -8.82 -22.17 -11.32
CA VAL A 263 -8.78 -22.91 -12.58
C VAL A 263 -7.91 -22.14 -13.57
N SER A 264 -6.84 -22.78 -14.03
CA SER A 264 -5.80 -22.15 -14.84
C SER A 264 -5.81 -22.67 -16.26
N GLU A 265 -5.92 -21.76 -17.22
CA GLU A 265 -5.75 -22.09 -18.64
C GLU A 265 -4.28 -22.34 -19.01
N SER A 266 -3.35 -21.91 -18.16
CA SER A 266 -1.91 -22.00 -18.39
C SER A 266 -1.29 -23.35 -17.99
N LEU A 267 -2.06 -24.23 -17.35
CA LEU A 267 -1.57 -25.52 -16.84
C LEU A 267 -0.93 -26.39 -17.94
N ASN A 268 -1.54 -26.38 -19.13
CA ASN A 268 -1.04 -27.13 -20.29
C ASN A 268 0.28 -26.58 -20.85
N GLN A 269 0.63 -25.33 -20.55
CA GLN A 269 1.81 -24.64 -21.04
C GLN A 269 3.00 -24.71 -20.07
N LEU A 270 2.84 -25.40 -18.95
CA LEU A 270 3.91 -25.57 -17.96
C LEU A 270 5.03 -26.45 -18.52
N LYS A 271 6.26 -25.94 -18.39
CA LYS A 271 7.50 -26.63 -18.74
C LYS A 271 8.52 -26.49 -17.61
N PRO A 272 9.51 -27.38 -17.52
CA PRO A 272 10.58 -27.28 -16.53
C PRO A 272 11.22 -25.89 -16.50
N GLY A 273 11.47 -25.38 -15.29
CA GLY A 273 12.00 -24.03 -15.03
C GLY A 273 10.95 -22.93 -14.96
N ASP A 274 9.69 -23.18 -15.32
CA ASP A 274 8.62 -22.20 -15.10
C ASP A 274 8.38 -21.97 -13.60
N HIS A 275 8.18 -20.70 -13.22
CA HIS A 275 7.82 -20.31 -11.86
C HIS A 275 6.31 -20.37 -11.68
N ILE A 276 5.86 -20.86 -10.52
CA ILE A 276 4.43 -21.05 -10.25
C ILE A 276 4.07 -20.63 -8.81
N GLU A 277 2.80 -20.36 -8.62
CA GLU A 277 2.16 -20.34 -7.31
C GLU A 277 1.09 -21.44 -7.28
N ILE A 278 1.06 -22.25 -6.22
CA ILE A 278 0.03 -23.26 -5.97
C ILE A 278 -0.81 -22.88 -4.75
N GLN A 279 -2.12 -23.07 -4.86
CA GLN A 279 -3.04 -22.94 -3.74
C GLN A 279 -2.89 -24.13 -2.80
N TRP A 280 -2.79 -23.84 -1.50
CA TRP A 280 -2.83 -24.84 -0.43
C TRP A 280 -3.69 -24.34 0.73
N ARG A 281 -4.43 -25.25 1.37
CA ARG A 281 -5.20 -25.01 2.60
C ARG A 281 -5.11 -26.22 3.52
N ARG A 282 -5.14 -25.97 4.84
CA ARG A 282 -5.07 -27.06 5.83
C ARG A 282 -6.31 -27.96 5.81
N ASN A 283 -7.49 -27.37 5.67
CA ASN A 283 -8.75 -28.10 5.56
C ASN A 283 -9.76 -27.23 4.80
N LYS A 284 -10.96 -27.78 4.54
CA LYS A 284 -11.98 -27.12 3.71
C LYS A 284 -12.63 -25.88 4.35
N GLU A 285 -12.43 -25.65 5.64
CA GLU A 285 -12.90 -24.43 6.33
C GLU A 285 -11.93 -23.25 6.15
N PHE A 286 -10.68 -23.52 5.78
CA PHE A 286 -9.70 -22.47 5.52
C PHE A 286 -9.72 -22.04 4.04
N PRO A 287 -9.48 -20.76 3.72
CA PRO A 287 -9.14 -20.32 2.40
C PRO A 287 -7.78 -20.87 2.01
N TYR A 288 -7.55 -20.86 0.71
CA TYR A 288 -6.23 -21.11 0.17
C TYR A 288 -5.29 -19.95 0.48
N GLY A 289 -4.07 -20.28 0.89
CA GLY A 289 -2.91 -19.44 0.62
C GLY A 289 -2.22 -19.90 -0.65
N TRP A 290 -1.21 -19.16 -1.08
CA TRP A 290 -0.42 -19.46 -2.27
C TRP A 290 1.01 -19.76 -1.88
N TRP A 291 1.58 -20.84 -2.40
CA TRP A 291 2.97 -21.25 -2.20
C TRP A 291 3.72 -21.16 -3.51
N TYR A 292 4.88 -20.52 -3.46
CA TYR A 292 5.77 -20.43 -4.60
C TYR A 292 6.50 -21.76 -4.83
N GLY A 293 6.62 -22.15 -6.09
CA GLY A 293 7.40 -23.30 -6.53
C GLY A 293 7.94 -23.11 -7.94
N ILE A 294 8.65 -24.13 -8.42
CA ILE A 294 9.21 -24.20 -9.76
C ILE A 294 8.78 -25.52 -10.40
N VAL A 295 8.51 -25.51 -11.69
CA VAL A 295 8.25 -26.75 -12.43
C VAL A 295 9.57 -27.51 -12.59
N GLY A 296 9.61 -28.74 -12.08
CA GLY A 296 10.74 -29.64 -12.18
C GLY A 296 10.69 -30.54 -13.42
N HIS A 297 11.73 -31.36 -13.56
CA HIS A 297 11.78 -32.44 -14.54
C HIS A 297 11.14 -33.72 -13.98
N LEU A 298 10.64 -34.57 -14.87
CA LEU A 298 10.24 -35.94 -14.51
C LEU A 298 11.45 -36.75 -14.06
N GLU A 299 11.25 -37.71 -13.16
CA GLU A 299 12.35 -38.57 -12.66
C GLU A 299 13.04 -39.38 -13.77
N SER A 300 12.31 -39.72 -14.83
CA SER A 300 12.85 -40.41 -16.01
C SER A 300 13.61 -39.49 -16.98
N CYS A 301 13.62 -38.18 -16.74
CA CYS A 301 14.33 -37.22 -17.58
C CYS A 301 15.75 -37.02 -17.07
N ASP A 302 16.69 -36.90 -18.00
CA ASP A 302 18.09 -36.56 -17.77
C ASP A 302 18.34 -35.09 -17.36
N GLY A 303 17.31 -34.25 -17.40
CA GLY A 303 17.39 -32.83 -17.06
C GLY A 303 18.00 -31.95 -18.15
N ASP A 304 18.12 -32.43 -19.39
CA ASP A 304 18.62 -31.59 -20.49
C ASP A 304 17.59 -30.50 -20.84
N LEU A 305 17.97 -29.25 -20.59
CA LEU A 305 17.16 -28.06 -20.85
C LEU A 305 16.74 -27.90 -22.32
N ASN A 306 17.52 -28.43 -23.27
CA ASN A 306 17.26 -28.27 -24.70
C ASN A 306 16.53 -29.48 -25.33
N HIS A 307 16.56 -30.64 -24.68
CA HIS A 307 16.05 -31.90 -25.26
C HIS A 307 15.00 -32.60 -24.40
N CYS A 308 14.58 -32.03 -23.26
CA CYS A 308 13.55 -32.66 -22.44
C CYS A 308 12.15 -32.59 -23.09
N HIS A 309 11.44 -33.72 -23.02
CA HIS A 309 10.04 -33.83 -23.46
C HIS A 309 9.04 -33.73 -22.29
N CYS A 310 9.48 -33.30 -21.09
CA CYS A 310 8.61 -33.22 -19.91
C CYS A 310 7.37 -32.33 -20.13
N HIS A 311 7.47 -31.28 -20.95
CA HIS A 311 6.34 -30.40 -21.26
C HIS A 311 5.21 -31.11 -22.03
N LEU A 312 5.51 -32.20 -22.75
CA LEU A 312 4.52 -33.03 -23.46
C LEU A 312 3.82 -34.04 -22.55
N SER A 313 4.39 -34.30 -21.37
CA SER A 313 3.77 -35.18 -20.38
C SER A 313 2.51 -34.55 -19.81
N GLU A 314 1.53 -35.41 -19.52
CA GLU A 314 0.35 -35.06 -18.74
C GLU A 314 0.70 -34.83 -17.26
N THR A 315 1.79 -35.42 -16.79
CA THR A 315 2.26 -35.25 -15.41
C THR A 315 3.26 -34.10 -15.34
N VAL A 316 3.05 -33.17 -14.41
CA VAL A 316 3.98 -32.08 -14.09
C VAL A 316 4.53 -32.30 -12.69
N VAL A 317 5.84 -32.15 -12.54
CA VAL A 317 6.51 -32.15 -11.24
C VAL A 317 6.60 -30.71 -10.75
N LEU A 318 6.13 -30.47 -9.52
CA LEU A 318 6.30 -29.19 -8.83
C LEU A 318 7.35 -29.36 -7.75
N GLU A 319 8.34 -28.47 -7.75
CA GLU A 319 9.45 -28.47 -6.81
C GLU A 319 9.42 -27.24 -5.91
N PHE A 320 9.57 -27.49 -4.61
CA PHE A 320 9.64 -26.52 -3.54
C PHE A 320 11.04 -26.57 -2.95
N ASN A 321 11.96 -25.90 -3.64
CA ASN A 321 13.41 -25.97 -3.36
C ASN A 321 13.81 -25.36 -2.01
N GLN A 322 12.89 -24.70 -1.31
CA GLN A 322 13.07 -24.30 0.08
C GLN A 322 13.16 -25.48 1.04
N TYR A 323 12.66 -26.68 0.68
CA TYR A 323 12.73 -27.87 1.52
C TYR A 323 13.91 -28.77 1.16
N THR A 324 14.47 -29.51 2.13
CA THR A 324 15.57 -30.46 1.92
C THR A 324 15.18 -31.63 1.00
N VAL A 325 16.16 -32.28 0.36
CA VAL A 325 15.95 -33.35 -0.64
C VAL A 325 15.13 -34.53 -0.09
N GLY A 326 15.24 -34.82 1.21
CA GLY A 326 14.47 -35.89 1.86
C GLY A 326 13.08 -35.49 2.35
N SER A 327 12.72 -34.21 2.24
CA SER A 327 11.45 -33.70 2.75
C SER A 327 10.29 -34.13 1.86
N ARG A 328 9.22 -34.65 2.49
CA ARG A 328 7.96 -34.98 1.80
C ARG A 328 7.29 -33.78 1.13
N TRP A 329 7.62 -32.56 1.58
CA TRP A 329 7.07 -31.31 1.06
C TRP A 329 7.84 -30.75 -0.14
N ARG A 330 8.99 -31.35 -0.48
CA ARG A 330 9.85 -30.83 -1.55
C ARG A 330 9.27 -31.00 -2.93
N ARG A 331 8.57 -32.12 -3.20
CA ARG A 331 8.06 -32.43 -4.53
C ARG A 331 6.64 -32.93 -4.46
N THR A 332 5.83 -32.52 -5.43
CA THR A 332 4.55 -33.16 -5.72
C THR A 332 4.37 -33.30 -7.22
N MET A 333 3.48 -34.20 -7.63
CA MET A 333 3.14 -34.45 -9.02
C MET A 333 1.67 -34.16 -9.23
N ILE A 334 1.36 -33.46 -10.32
CA ILE A 334 -0.02 -33.11 -10.70
C ILE A 334 -0.31 -33.56 -12.13
N ASN A 335 -1.54 -34.00 -12.38
CA ASN A 335 -1.99 -34.38 -13.72
C ASN A 335 -2.71 -33.20 -14.39
N LYS A 336 -2.28 -32.82 -15.60
CA LYS A 336 -2.83 -31.70 -16.37
C LYS A 336 -4.28 -31.90 -16.85
N ARG A 337 -4.68 -33.14 -17.19
CA ARG A 337 -5.96 -33.43 -17.86
C ARG A 337 -7.15 -33.35 -16.92
N ASP A 338 -7.03 -34.00 -15.76
CA ASP A 338 -8.12 -34.14 -14.78
C ASP A 338 -7.85 -33.34 -13.51
N HIS A 339 -7.13 -32.21 -13.67
CA HIS A 339 -6.62 -31.42 -12.56
C HIS A 339 -7.75 -30.90 -11.67
N ARG A 340 -7.67 -31.24 -10.40
CA ARG A 340 -8.63 -30.85 -9.36
C ARG A 340 -7.91 -30.61 -8.04
N GLU A 341 -8.66 -30.24 -7.02
CA GLU A 341 -8.13 -30.25 -5.67
C GLU A 341 -7.75 -31.68 -5.27
N GLU A 342 -6.51 -31.84 -4.82
CA GLU A 342 -5.92 -33.06 -4.29
C GLU A 342 -5.53 -32.86 -2.82
N GLY A 343 -5.14 -33.94 -2.15
CA GLY A 343 -4.73 -33.93 -0.74
C GLY A 343 -5.76 -34.52 0.21
N ASN A 344 -5.49 -34.37 1.50
CA ASN A 344 -6.24 -35.00 2.59
C ASN A 344 -6.14 -34.14 3.87
N GLU A 345 -6.78 -34.57 4.97
CA GLU A 345 -6.78 -33.81 6.23
C GLU A 345 -5.43 -33.83 6.97
N GLU A 346 -4.55 -34.78 6.67
CA GLU A 346 -3.21 -34.87 7.27
C GLU A 346 -2.25 -33.87 6.62
N ASP A 347 -2.30 -33.78 5.29
CA ASP A 347 -1.34 -33.02 4.48
C ASP A 347 -1.88 -31.67 3.98
N GLY A 348 -3.17 -31.45 4.19
CA GLY A 348 -3.91 -30.36 3.58
C GLY A 348 -4.29 -30.65 2.14
N PHE A 349 -5.01 -29.70 1.56
CA PHE A 349 -5.54 -29.76 0.22
C PHE A 349 -4.87 -28.72 -0.67
N TYR A 350 -4.55 -29.09 -1.90
CA TYR A 350 -3.88 -28.23 -2.87
C TYR A 350 -4.43 -28.42 -4.27
N GLY A 351 -4.23 -27.44 -5.15
CA GLY A 351 -4.52 -27.66 -6.56
C GLY A 351 -4.45 -26.43 -7.43
N GLY A 352 -5.00 -25.28 -7.05
CA GLY A 352 -5.06 -24.14 -7.97
C GLY A 352 -3.66 -23.64 -8.34
N ILE A 353 -3.26 -23.69 -9.62
CA ILE A 353 -1.90 -23.37 -10.06
C ILE A 353 -1.89 -22.15 -10.98
N ARG A 354 -1.11 -21.13 -10.62
CA ARG A 354 -0.88 -19.93 -11.42
C ARG A 354 0.56 -19.93 -11.93
N LYS A 355 0.75 -19.84 -13.25
CA LYS A 355 2.07 -19.60 -13.84
C LYS A 355 2.48 -18.13 -13.61
N LEU A 356 3.71 -17.92 -13.16
CA LEU A 356 4.32 -16.60 -13.01
C LEU A 356 5.13 -16.26 -14.25
N SER A 357 4.71 -15.23 -14.98
CA SER A 357 5.41 -14.71 -16.15
C SER A 357 6.09 -13.35 -15.89
N CYS A 358 5.67 -12.65 -14.84
CA CYS A 358 6.15 -11.33 -14.48
C CYS A 358 7.50 -11.42 -13.76
N LYS A 359 8.54 -10.77 -14.30
CA LYS A 359 9.91 -10.83 -13.74
C LYS A 359 9.97 -10.20 -12.35
N GLU A 360 9.19 -9.15 -12.12
CA GLU A 360 9.11 -8.44 -10.85
C GLU A 360 8.48 -9.32 -9.76
N GLU A 361 7.42 -10.07 -10.09
CA GLU A 361 6.83 -11.05 -9.16
C GLU A 361 7.80 -12.17 -8.81
N ILE A 362 8.51 -12.71 -9.81
CA ILE A 362 9.53 -13.76 -9.60
C ILE A 362 10.68 -13.24 -8.72
N ALA A 363 11.19 -12.04 -9.03
CA ALA A 363 12.25 -11.41 -8.26
C ALA A 363 11.83 -11.14 -6.81
N MET A 364 10.55 -10.86 -6.55
CA MET A 364 10.03 -10.72 -5.19
C MET A 364 10.16 -12.02 -4.40
N TRP A 365 9.80 -13.16 -5.00
CA TRP A 365 9.98 -14.47 -4.37
C TRP A 365 11.45 -14.81 -4.12
N THR A 366 12.35 -14.45 -5.04
CA THR A 366 13.80 -14.62 -4.84
C THR A 366 14.32 -13.79 -3.67
N ARG A 367 13.79 -12.59 -3.43
CA ARG A 367 14.17 -11.76 -2.27
C ARG A 367 13.70 -12.32 -0.93
N LEU A 368 12.59 -13.05 -0.94
CA LEU A 368 12.01 -13.69 0.24
C LEU A 368 12.60 -15.08 0.53
N TRP A 369 13.58 -15.50 -0.27
CA TRP A 369 14.16 -16.83 -0.17
C TRP A 369 14.81 -17.08 1.20
N PRO A 370 14.60 -18.25 1.82
CA PRO A 370 15.23 -18.60 3.08
C PRO A 370 16.77 -18.55 3.00
N SER A 371 17.43 -18.14 4.09
CA SER A 371 18.88 -18.25 4.23
C SER A 371 19.38 -19.69 4.38
N SER A 372 18.50 -20.62 4.75
CA SER A 372 18.79 -22.04 4.94
C SER A 372 17.60 -22.89 4.51
N ASN A 373 17.86 -24.06 3.94
CA ASN A 373 16.79 -25.00 3.58
C ASN A 373 16.03 -25.47 4.83
N LEU A 374 14.74 -25.70 4.67
CA LEU A 374 13.80 -26.15 5.69
C LEU A 374 13.75 -27.67 5.71
N GLU A 375 13.66 -28.27 6.89
CA GLU A 375 13.54 -29.73 7.07
C GLU A 375 12.21 -30.29 6.56
#